data_AF-A0A1H0WJR0-F1
#
_entry.id   AF-A0A1H0WJR0-F1
#
_cell.length_a   1.000
_cell.length_b   1.000
_cell.length_c   1.000
_cell.angle_alpha   90.00
_cell.angle_beta   90.00
_cell.angle_gamma   90.00
#
_symmetry.space_group_name_H-M   'P 1'
#
loop_
_entity.id
_entity.type
_entity.pdbx_description
1 polymer ?
#
loop_
_entity_poly.entity_id
_entity_poly.type
_entity_poly.pdbx_seq_one_letter_code
_entity_poly.pdbx_strand_id
1 'polypeptide(L)'
;MEKRFNSLLQLIDFFKDESICKEYLAQQRWGNTVTCPHCKHNKVYVTNRGYKCADKACYKKFSVTTGTIYENTKISLRTWFAAMYLLTAHKKGISSHQLARDLNITQRTAWFVLHRIREMLKEKAPKALSGDIEVDETFVGGKNKNRHKDKKIEGSQGRSNKDKKPVLGIVQKKTFEIIERPHKVIAGKTVKEKIITEPSRVICQVIDDTDAVTLQTILTSNVEFDSTIVSDAYKSYIGLELTYNHIRVKHTEGEDKYKTVGEHHTNTIEGFWTSLKRSYIGIYHYMSPKHLQRYCDEMSFRYNTVNSTDCFRFEQAVGRAENARITYKQLIGDGKKGRKEDSTLAGSNFRRQENIKEEINHERFRGEAEFRGNISGKSEF
;
A
#
# COMPACT_ATOMS: atom_id res chain seq x y z
N MET A 1 -17.00 -21.36 -6.54
CA MET A 1 -16.29 -22.10 -5.48
C MET A 1 -16.31 -21.20 -4.25
N GLU A 2 -17.28 -21.35 -3.35
CA GLU A 2 -17.28 -20.59 -2.08
C GLU A 2 -16.22 -21.20 -1.16
N LYS A 3 -14.99 -20.70 -1.26
CA LYS A 3 -13.86 -21.15 -0.44
C LYS A 3 -13.48 -20.01 0.47
N ARG A 4 -13.99 -20.04 1.70
CA ARG A 4 -13.79 -18.95 2.68
C ARG A 4 -12.79 -19.42 3.74
N PHE A 5 -11.52 -19.12 3.55
CA PHE A 5 -10.59 -19.06 4.67
C PHE A 5 -10.69 -17.66 5.30
N ASN A 6 -10.88 -17.58 6.60
CA ASN A 6 -10.98 -16.33 7.35
C ASN A 6 -9.76 -16.09 8.25
N SER A 7 -8.79 -17.03 8.25
CA SER A 7 -7.55 -16.92 9.02
C SER A 7 -6.36 -17.49 8.24
N LEU A 8 -5.15 -17.14 8.67
CA LEU A 8 -3.90 -17.68 8.11
C LEU A 8 -3.84 -19.21 8.20
N LEU A 9 -4.27 -19.79 9.32
CA LEU A 9 -4.27 -21.25 9.51
C LEU A 9 -5.17 -21.94 8.49
N GLN A 10 -6.40 -21.44 8.34
CA GLN A 10 -7.34 -21.97 7.34
C GLN A 10 -6.80 -21.84 5.91
N LEU A 11 -6.09 -20.77 5.60
CA LEU A 11 -5.43 -20.61 4.30
C LEU A 11 -4.34 -21.66 4.09
N ILE A 12 -3.51 -21.90 5.10
CA ILE A 12 -2.39 -22.84 5.04
C ILE A 12 -2.88 -24.29 4.95
N ASP A 13 -4.01 -24.62 5.58
CA ASP A 13 -4.67 -25.92 5.50
C ASP A 13 -5.33 -26.11 4.13
N PHE A 14 -5.96 -25.06 3.61
CA PHE A 14 -6.56 -25.06 2.29
C PHE A 14 -5.50 -25.26 1.18
N PHE A 15 -4.38 -24.54 1.27
CA PHE A 15 -3.23 -24.66 0.37
C PHE A 15 -2.16 -25.61 0.93
N LYS A 16 -2.57 -26.80 1.37
CA LYS A 16 -1.65 -27.81 1.92
C LYS A 16 -0.59 -28.29 0.93
N ASP A 17 -0.96 -28.41 -0.35
CA ASP A 17 -0.13 -29.00 -1.41
C ASP A 17 0.18 -28.01 -2.54
N GLU A 18 1.35 -28.17 -3.15
CA GLU A 18 1.79 -27.36 -4.29
C GLU A 18 0.90 -27.58 -5.54
N SER A 19 0.30 -28.76 -5.69
CA SER A 19 -0.67 -29.08 -6.76
C SER A 19 -1.93 -28.21 -6.64
N ILE A 20 -2.52 -28.13 -5.44
CA ILE A 20 -3.70 -27.30 -5.15
C ILE A 20 -3.39 -25.84 -5.45
N CYS A 21 -2.19 -25.37 -5.11
CA CYS A 21 -1.79 -24.00 -5.42
C CYS A 21 -1.74 -23.75 -6.93
N LYS A 22 -1.18 -24.68 -7.71
CA LYS A 22 -1.09 -24.58 -9.17
C LYS A 22 -2.46 -24.63 -9.83
N GLU A 23 -3.35 -25.52 -9.37
CA GLU A 23 -4.73 -25.62 -9.85
C GLU A 23 -5.50 -24.34 -9.55
N TYR A 24 -5.37 -23.81 -8.34
CA TYR A 24 -5.99 -22.54 -7.96
C TYR A 24 -5.52 -21.39 -8.86
N LEU A 25 -4.20 -21.27 -9.11
CA LEU A 25 -3.67 -20.27 -10.04
C LEU A 25 -4.17 -20.49 -11.46
N ALA A 26 -4.23 -21.74 -11.94
CA ALA A 26 -4.68 -22.04 -13.29
C ALA A 26 -6.15 -21.65 -13.47
N GLN A 27 -6.99 -21.95 -12.48
CA GLN A 27 -8.40 -21.57 -12.48
C GLN A 27 -8.58 -20.05 -12.49
N GLN A 28 -7.83 -19.33 -11.65
CA GLN A 28 -7.91 -17.86 -11.59
C GLN A 28 -7.49 -17.25 -12.93
N ARG A 29 -6.41 -17.77 -13.50
CA ARG A 29 -5.75 -17.22 -14.68
C ARG A 29 -6.47 -17.52 -16.01
N TRP A 30 -6.92 -18.75 -16.17
CA TRP A 30 -7.38 -19.28 -17.45
C TRP A 30 -8.84 -19.74 -17.42
N GLY A 31 -9.45 -19.81 -16.22
CA GLY A 31 -10.74 -20.48 -16.04
C GLY A 31 -10.65 -21.89 -16.64
N ASN A 32 -11.46 -22.13 -17.66
CA ASN A 32 -11.54 -23.43 -18.33
C ASN A 32 -10.62 -23.55 -19.57
N THR A 33 -10.02 -22.45 -20.06
CA THR A 33 -9.28 -22.44 -21.34
C THR A 33 -7.84 -21.95 -21.16
N VAL A 34 -6.90 -22.89 -21.16
CA VAL A 34 -5.47 -22.58 -21.03
C VAL A 34 -4.99 -21.79 -22.24
N THR A 35 -4.51 -20.58 -22.01
CA THR A 35 -4.05 -19.67 -23.06
C THR A 35 -2.55 -19.43 -22.94
N CYS A 36 -1.83 -19.49 -24.06
CA CYS A 36 -0.39 -19.26 -24.07
C CYS A 36 -0.06 -17.82 -23.61
N PRO A 37 0.82 -17.63 -22.61
CA PRO A 37 1.19 -16.29 -22.14
C PRO A 37 2.04 -15.50 -23.15
N HIS A 38 2.67 -16.17 -24.12
CA HIS A 38 3.58 -15.53 -25.08
C HIS A 38 2.86 -14.96 -26.30
N CYS A 39 1.93 -15.71 -26.89
CA CYS A 39 1.24 -15.33 -28.14
C CYS A 39 -0.29 -15.33 -28.03
N LYS A 40 -0.86 -15.60 -26.85
CA LYS A 40 -2.31 -15.64 -26.60
C LYS A 40 -3.08 -16.70 -27.40
N HIS A 41 -2.40 -17.70 -27.94
CA HIS A 41 -3.05 -18.82 -28.63
C HIS A 41 -3.68 -19.81 -27.63
N ASN A 42 -4.88 -20.30 -27.94
CA ASN A 42 -5.69 -21.15 -27.06
C ASN A 42 -5.37 -22.64 -27.19
N LYS A 43 -4.77 -23.07 -28.31
CA LYS A 43 -4.37 -24.47 -28.49
C LYS A 43 -3.02 -24.73 -27.84
N VAL A 44 -3.00 -25.63 -26.87
CA VAL A 44 -1.81 -25.95 -26.08
C VAL A 44 -1.69 -27.46 -25.90
N TYR A 45 -0.46 -27.95 -25.82
CA TYR A 45 -0.16 -29.34 -25.47
C TYR A 45 0.18 -29.42 -23.99
N VAL A 46 -0.42 -30.37 -23.27
CA VAL A 46 -0.06 -30.67 -21.88
C VAL A 46 1.23 -31.50 -21.88
N THR A 47 2.13 -31.19 -20.95
CA THR A 47 3.43 -31.86 -20.79
C THR A 47 3.64 -32.17 -19.31
N ASN A 48 4.58 -33.06 -19.00
CA ASN A 48 4.88 -33.46 -17.62
C ASN A 48 5.32 -32.29 -16.71
N ARG A 49 5.74 -31.16 -17.28
CA ARG A 49 6.25 -29.99 -16.54
C ARG A 49 5.42 -28.72 -16.77
N GLY A 50 4.25 -28.81 -17.41
CA GLY A 50 3.41 -27.66 -17.74
C GLY A 50 2.80 -27.78 -19.15
N TYR A 51 2.85 -26.71 -19.92
CA TYR A 51 2.20 -26.61 -21.23
C TYR A 51 3.20 -26.22 -22.32
N LYS A 52 2.84 -26.50 -23.56
CA LYS A 52 3.56 -26.06 -24.76
C LYS A 52 2.59 -25.43 -25.75
N CYS A 53 2.93 -24.27 -26.28
CA CYS A 53 2.11 -23.61 -27.28
C CYS A 53 2.03 -24.46 -28.57
N ALA A 54 0.84 -24.63 -29.13
CA ALA A 54 0.66 -25.37 -30.38
C ALA A 54 0.88 -24.53 -31.64
N ASP A 55 0.89 -23.20 -31.52
CA ASP A 55 1.27 -22.32 -32.61
C ASP A 55 2.75 -22.55 -32.98
N LYS A 56 3.00 -22.81 -34.26
CA LYS A 56 4.35 -23.10 -34.81
C LYS A 56 5.29 -21.91 -34.68
N ALA A 57 4.75 -20.67 -34.74
CA ALA A 57 5.56 -19.47 -34.59
C ALA A 57 6.04 -19.27 -33.14
N CYS A 58 5.19 -19.58 -32.16
CA CYS A 58 5.55 -19.50 -30.75
C CYS A 58 6.31 -20.75 -30.26
N TYR A 59 5.67 -21.91 -30.30
CA TYR A 59 6.16 -23.25 -29.89
C TYR A 59 6.87 -23.35 -28.51
N LYS A 60 6.79 -22.29 -27.70
CA LYS A 60 7.44 -22.16 -26.38
C LYS A 60 6.72 -22.98 -25.32
N LYS A 61 7.50 -23.50 -24.37
CA LYS A 61 7.01 -24.14 -23.14
C LYS A 61 6.69 -23.06 -22.10
N PHE A 62 5.63 -23.26 -21.33
CA PHE A 62 5.25 -22.39 -20.24
C PHE A 62 4.56 -23.18 -19.13
N SER A 63 4.46 -22.59 -17.94
CA SER A 63 3.72 -23.13 -16.81
C SER A 63 2.68 -22.12 -16.33
N VAL A 64 1.89 -22.51 -15.34
CA VAL A 64 0.95 -21.60 -14.67
C VAL A 64 1.65 -20.37 -14.07
N THR A 65 2.95 -20.47 -13.74
CA THR A 65 3.74 -19.37 -13.16
C THR A 65 4.41 -18.49 -14.22
N THR A 66 4.42 -18.88 -15.51
CA THR A 66 5.06 -18.09 -16.57
C THR A 66 4.32 -16.77 -16.79
N GLY A 67 5.04 -15.65 -16.76
CA GLY A 67 4.47 -14.30 -16.91
C GLY A 67 3.83 -13.76 -15.63
N THR A 68 4.03 -14.38 -14.47
CA THR A 68 3.45 -13.93 -13.19
C THR A 68 4.52 -13.55 -12.15
N ILE A 69 4.07 -13.07 -10.99
CA ILE A 69 4.95 -12.87 -9.82
C ILE A 69 5.55 -14.16 -9.25
N TYR A 70 5.15 -15.33 -9.74
CA TYR A 70 5.72 -16.62 -9.30
C TYR A 70 6.76 -17.16 -10.28
N GLU A 71 6.96 -16.51 -11.43
CA GLU A 71 7.89 -17.02 -12.44
C GLU A 71 9.31 -17.12 -11.87
N ASN A 72 9.96 -18.27 -12.11
CA ASN A 72 11.30 -18.64 -11.63
C ASN A 72 11.48 -18.49 -10.10
N THR A 73 10.40 -18.69 -9.33
CA THR A 73 10.50 -18.76 -7.87
C THR A 73 11.29 -19.98 -7.41
N LYS A 74 12.04 -19.82 -6.31
CA LYS A 74 12.71 -20.91 -5.59
C LYS A 74 12.00 -21.31 -4.29
N ILE A 75 11.00 -20.52 -3.87
CA ILE A 75 10.11 -20.84 -2.75
C ILE A 75 8.79 -21.40 -3.28
N SER A 76 8.12 -22.23 -2.48
CA SER A 76 6.84 -22.85 -2.82
C SER A 76 5.72 -21.82 -3.01
N LEU A 77 4.71 -22.17 -3.80
CA LEU A 77 3.51 -21.32 -3.95
C LEU A 77 2.75 -21.17 -2.63
N ARG A 78 2.82 -22.18 -1.76
CA ARG A 78 2.27 -22.10 -0.39
C ARG A 78 2.88 -20.94 0.40
N THR A 79 4.20 -20.79 0.36
CA THR A 79 4.89 -19.66 1.01
C THR A 79 4.49 -18.32 0.37
N TRP A 80 4.34 -18.27 -0.96
CA TRP A 80 3.86 -17.07 -1.64
C TRP A 80 2.45 -16.68 -1.19
N PHE A 81 1.53 -17.64 -1.11
CA PHE A 81 0.15 -17.39 -0.72
C PHE A 81 0.04 -16.93 0.73
N ALA A 82 0.79 -17.54 1.63
CA ALA A 82 0.89 -17.06 3.01
C ALA A 82 1.45 -15.62 3.06
N ALA A 83 2.49 -15.31 2.28
CA ALA A 83 3.05 -13.96 2.21
C ALA A 83 2.05 -12.92 1.68
N MET A 84 1.28 -13.29 0.65
CA MET A 84 0.24 -12.44 0.07
C MET A 84 -0.86 -12.16 1.07
N TYR A 85 -1.38 -13.20 1.72
CA TYR A 85 -2.40 -13.06 2.74
C TYR A 85 -1.95 -12.16 3.88
N LEU A 86 -0.73 -12.38 4.41
CA LEU A 86 -0.16 -11.54 5.46
C LEU A 86 -0.02 -10.07 5.02
N LEU A 87 0.42 -9.80 3.79
CA LEU A 87 0.56 -8.42 3.32
C LEU A 87 -0.80 -7.72 3.13
N THR A 88 -1.80 -8.43 2.60
CA THR A 88 -3.11 -7.86 2.26
C THR A 88 -4.05 -7.78 3.46
N ALA A 89 -3.97 -8.74 4.39
CA ALA A 89 -4.82 -8.77 5.58
C ALA A 89 -4.39 -7.72 6.63
N HIS A 90 -3.08 -7.55 6.84
CA HIS A 90 -2.55 -6.64 7.85
C HIS A 90 -2.76 -5.16 7.45
N LYS A 91 -3.68 -4.48 8.14
CA LYS A 91 -4.09 -3.09 7.84
C LYS A 91 -2.94 -2.08 7.79
N LYS A 92 -1.90 -2.25 8.62
CA LYS A 92 -0.74 -1.35 8.65
C LYS A 92 0.39 -1.79 7.70
N GLY A 93 0.38 -3.04 7.24
CA GLY A 93 1.48 -3.69 6.52
C GLY A 93 2.32 -4.62 7.39
N ILE A 94 3.33 -5.25 6.77
CA ILE A 94 4.24 -6.19 7.41
C ILE A 94 5.69 -5.89 6.99
N SER A 95 6.61 -5.90 7.95
CA SER A 95 8.04 -5.69 7.67
C SER A 95 8.66 -6.95 7.06
N SER A 96 9.73 -6.78 6.30
CA SER A 96 10.47 -7.90 5.71
C SER A 96 11.07 -8.82 6.78
N HIS A 97 11.47 -8.27 7.93
CA HIS A 97 11.96 -9.05 9.07
C HIS A 97 10.85 -9.87 9.73
N GLN A 98 9.65 -9.29 9.88
CA GLN A 98 8.52 -10.03 10.43
C GLN A 98 8.11 -11.17 9.50
N LEU A 99 7.93 -10.88 8.21
CA LEU A 99 7.57 -11.88 7.21
C LEU A 99 8.62 -13.00 7.11
N ALA A 100 9.90 -12.67 7.23
CA ALA A 100 10.99 -13.64 7.22
C ALA A 100 10.88 -14.65 8.38
N ARG A 101 10.55 -14.17 9.58
CA ARG A 101 10.33 -15.03 10.76
C ARG A 101 9.08 -15.88 10.60
N ASP A 102 7.98 -15.27 10.19
CA ASP A 102 6.68 -15.94 10.08
C ASP A 102 6.69 -17.07 9.04
N LEU A 103 7.44 -16.90 7.94
CA LEU A 103 7.52 -17.86 6.85
C LEU A 103 8.79 -18.72 6.87
N ASN A 104 9.67 -18.52 7.86
CA ASN A 104 10.97 -19.17 7.95
C ASN A 104 11.80 -19.06 6.65
N ILE A 105 11.93 -17.84 6.12
CA ILE A 105 12.75 -17.51 4.95
C ILE A 105 13.76 -16.42 5.29
N THR A 106 14.79 -16.25 4.45
CA THR A 106 15.74 -15.15 4.67
C THR A 106 15.04 -13.79 4.53
N GLN A 107 15.50 -12.79 5.28
CA GLN A 107 14.99 -11.41 5.17
C GLN A 107 15.11 -10.86 3.75
N ARG A 108 16.20 -11.19 3.04
CA ARG A 108 16.40 -10.80 1.63
C ARG A 108 15.33 -11.39 0.72
N THR A 109 14.97 -12.66 0.93
CA THR A 109 13.89 -13.33 0.20
C THR A 109 12.55 -12.68 0.53
N ALA A 110 12.26 -12.44 1.81
CA ALA A 110 11.03 -11.77 2.25
C ALA A 110 10.88 -10.37 1.64
N TRP A 111 11.95 -9.57 1.65
CA TRP A 111 11.97 -8.25 1.02
C TRP A 111 11.69 -8.32 -0.49
N PHE A 112 12.31 -9.29 -1.19
CA PHE A 112 12.08 -9.51 -2.61
C PHE A 112 10.63 -9.92 -2.92
N VAL A 113 10.09 -10.85 -2.13
CA VAL A 113 8.70 -11.32 -2.22
C VAL A 113 7.74 -10.14 -2.03
N LEU A 114 7.93 -9.35 -0.97
CA LEU A 114 7.10 -8.19 -0.69
C LEU A 114 7.08 -7.19 -1.85
N HIS A 115 8.23 -6.90 -2.48
CA HIS A 115 8.26 -5.99 -3.62
C HIS A 115 7.54 -6.53 -4.87
N ARG A 116 7.59 -7.84 -5.12
CA ARG A 116 6.81 -8.44 -6.22
C ARG A 116 5.31 -8.41 -5.93
N ILE A 117 4.90 -8.66 -4.68
CA ILE A 117 3.49 -8.53 -4.29
C ILE A 117 3.04 -7.08 -4.44
N ARG A 118 3.82 -6.10 -3.98
CA ARG A 118 3.47 -4.67 -4.12
C ARG A 118 3.27 -4.24 -5.57
N GLU A 119 4.15 -4.68 -6.48
CA GLU A 119 4.00 -4.39 -7.91
C GLU A 119 2.69 -4.94 -8.47
N MET A 120 2.29 -6.12 -8.01
CA MET A 120 1.03 -6.73 -8.40
C MET A 120 -0.19 -5.99 -7.82
N LEU A 121 -0.06 -5.31 -6.69
CA LEU A 121 -1.16 -4.52 -6.10
C LEU A 121 -1.48 -3.25 -6.91
N LYS A 122 -0.58 -2.81 -7.79
CA LYS A 122 -0.82 -1.68 -8.70
C LYS A 122 -2.13 -1.85 -9.47
N GLU A 123 -2.95 -0.81 -9.45
CA GLU A 123 -4.15 -0.77 -10.26
C GLU A 123 -3.79 -0.49 -11.72
N LYS A 124 -4.14 -1.42 -12.63
CA LYS A 124 -3.75 -1.34 -14.05
C LYS A 124 -4.69 -0.44 -14.87
N ALA A 125 -5.95 -0.35 -14.47
CA ALA A 125 -6.98 0.44 -15.11
C ALA A 125 -7.90 1.00 -14.02
N PRO A 126 -7.48 2.08 -13.32
CA PRO A 126 -8.28 2.67 -12.27
C PRO A 126 -9.56 3.26 -12.88
N LYS A 127 -10.72 2.89 -12.33
CA LYS A 127 -11.98 3.58 -12.64
C LYS A 127 -11.86 5.02 -12.11
N ALA A 128 -12.25 5.99 -12.94
CA ALA A 128 -12.35 7.38 -12.52
C ALA A 128 -13.16 7.51 -11.20
N LEU A 129 -12.77 8.49 -10.40
CA LEU A 129 -13.45 8.86 -9.17
C LEU A 129 -14.52 9.90 -9.51
N SER A 130 -15.62 9.89 -8.75
CA SER A 130 -16.72 10.83 -8.96
C SER A 130 -17.39 11.27 -7.67
N GLY A 131 -18.21 12.32 -7.77
CA GLY A 131 -18.92 12.90 -6.63
C GLY A 131 -18.03 13.82 -5.80
N ASP A 132 -18.00 13.63 -4.48
CA ASP A 132 -17.18 14.44 -3.57
C ASP A 132 -15.75 13.90 -3.47
N ILE A 133 -14.80 14.67 -3.97
CA ILE A 133 -13.39 14.31 -4.04
C ILE A 133 -12.56 15.23 -3.14
N GLU A 134 -11.77 14.66 -2.24
CA GLU A 134 -10.75 15.38 -1.47
C GLU A 134 -9.38 15.21 -2.14
N VAL A 135 -8.64 16.31 -2.34
CA VAL A 135 -7.31 16.31 -2.96
C VAL A 135 -6.31 17.02 -2.06
N ASP A 136 -5.15 16.42 -1.88
CA ASP A 136 -4.06 16.95 -1.06
C ASP A 136 -2.74 16.32 -1.49
N GLU A 137 -1.63 17.00 -1.20
CA GLU A 137 -0.28 16.52 -1.44
C GLU A 137 0.50 16.28 -0.14
N THR A 138 1.36 15.26 -0.14
CA THR A 138 2.27 15.01 0.96
C THR A 138 3.69 14.73 0.48
N PHE A 139 4.66 14.94 1.36
CA PHE A 139 6.08 14.82 1.02
C PHE A 139 6.70 13.67 1.80
N VAL A 140 7.14 12.63 1.09
CA VAL A 140 7.74 11.44 1.68
C VAL A 140 9.25 11.45 1.48
N GLY A 141 9.98 11.31 2.59
CA GLY A 141 11.44 11.25 2.59
C GLY A 141 12.02 11.41 3.99
N GLY A 142 13.29 11.04 4.16
CA GLY A 142 14.00 11.20 5.42
C GLY A 142 14.19 12.67 5.77
N LYS A 143 13.97 13.03 7.04
CA LYS A 143 14.20 14.41 7.53
C LYS A 143 15.65 14.81 7.27
N ASN A 144 15.89 15.92 6.58
CA ASN A 144 17.25 16.41 6.30
C ASN A 144 18.11 16.54 7.58
N LYS A 145 17.51 16.93 8.71
CA LYS A 145 18.21 17.01 10.00
C LYS A 145 18.82 15.68 10.47
N ASN A 146 18.23 14.55 10.09
CA ASN A 146 18.67 13.20 10.44
C ASN A 146 19.71 12.64 9.46
N ARG A 147 20.05 13.36 8.40
CA ARG A 147 21.06 12.93 7.42
C ARG A 147 22.47 13.20 7.95
N HIS A 148 23.43 12.35 7.56
CA HIS A 148 24.85 12.61 7.76
C HIS A 148 25.23 13.94 7.10
N LYS A 149 26.24 14.64 7.66
CA LYS A 149 26.59 16.02 7.29
C LYS A 149 26.82 16.18 5.78
N ASP A 150 27.45 15.19 5.15
CA ASP A 150 27.77 15.11 3.72
C ASP A 150 26.55 14.79 2.82
N LYS A 151 25.45 14.31 3.40
CA LYS A 151 24.19 13.99 2.69
C LYS A 151 23.08 14.99 2.97
N LYS A 152 23.36 16.06 3.73
CA LYS A 152 22.41 17.15 3.96
C LYS A 152 22.28 17.99 2.71
N ILE A 153 21.04 18.34 2.37
CA ILE A 153 20.73 19.21 1.24
C ILE A 153 20.48 20.61 1.78
N GLU A 154 21.16 21.60 1.23
CA GLU A 154 21.00 22.99 1.65
C GLU A 154 19.65 23.56 1.19
N GLY A 155 19.00 24.36 2.04
CA GLY A 155 17.68 24.93 1.76
C GLY A 155 16.53 23.91 1.68
N SER A 156 16.73 22.66 2.14
CA SER A 156 15.67 21.65 2.21
C SER A 156 15.01 21.64 3.60
N GLN A 157 14.06 22.56 3.81
CA GLN A 157 13.20 22.62 5.00
C GLN A 157 11.73 22.39 4.58
N GLY A 158 10.91 21.87 5.50
CA GLY A 158 9.45 21.77 5.29
C GLY A 158 9.02 20.89 4.10
N ARG A 159 8.24 21.48 3.19
CA ARG A 159 7.66 20.90 1.96
C ARG A 159 8.62 20.94 0.74
N SER A 160 9.93 21.06 0.95
CA SER A 160 10.88 21.13 -0.17
C SER A 160 10.90 19.83 -1.01
N ASN A 161 10.79 19.96 -2.33
CA ASN A 161 10.93 18.87 -3.30
C ASN A 161 12.40 18.45 -3.54
N LYS A 162 13.37 19.15 -2.93
CA LYS A 162 14.81 18.87 -3.14
C LYS A 162 15.24 17.58 -2.46
N ASP A 163 14.70 17.27 -1.27
CA ASP A 163 15.10 16.11 -0.46
C ASP A 163 14.01 15.06 -0.26
N LYS A 164 12.76 15.41 -0.59
CA LYS A 164 11.56 14.57 -0.47
C LYS A 164 10.88 14.42 -1.81
N LYS A 165 10.16 13.31 -1.96
CA LYS A 165 9.29 13.11 -3.12
C LYS A 165 7.87 13.53 -2.79
N PRO A 166 7.26 14.41 -3.62
CA PRO A 166 5.85 14.71 -3.49
C PRO A 166 5.01 13.50 -3.89
N VAL A 167 3.88 13.35 -3.22
CA VAL A 167 2.90 12.28 -3.42
C VAL A 167 1.52 12.94 -3.39
N LEU A 168 0.78 12.79 -4.48
CA LEU A 168 -0.59 13.25 -4.60
C LEU A 168 -1.55 12.17 -4.11
N GLY A 169 -2.54 12.57 -3.33
CA GLY A 169 -3.68 11.74 -2.94
C GLY A 169 -4.96 12.34 -3.51
N ILE A 170 -5.82 11.48 -4.06
CA ILE A 170 -7.15 11.83 -4.56
C ILE A 170 -8.12 10.85 -3.92
N VAL A 171 -9.02 11.33 -3.06
CA VAL A 171 -9.93 10.49 -2.27
C VAL A 171 -11.36 10.78 -2.64
N GLN A 172 -12.07 9.79 -3.16
CA GLN A 172 -13.53 9.80 -3.24
C GLN A 172 -14.12 9.53 -1.85
N LYS A 173 -14.95 10.45 -1.36
CA LYS A 173 -15.68 10.28 -0.10
C LYS A 173 -16.75 9.20 -0.25
N LYS A 174 -17.03 8.51 0.86
CA LYS A 174 -18.10 7.52 0.90
C LYS A 174 -19.45 8.23 0.86
N THR A 175 -20.40 7.67 0.13
CA THR A 175 -21.80 8.09 0.18
C THR A 175 -22.55 7.17 1.13
N PHE A 176 -23.58 7.71 1.79
CA PHE A 176 -24.43 6.92 2.67
C PHE A 176 -25.86 7.39 2.60
N GLU A 177 -26.77 6.45 2.79
CA GLU A 177 -28.18 6.73 3.02
C GLU A 177 -28.48 6.58 4.51
N ILE A 178 -29.35 7.44 5.02
CA ILE A 178 -29.85 7.33 6.39
C ILE A 178 -31.18 6.59 6.33
N ILE A 179 -31.21 5.43 6.97
CA ILE A 179 -32.44 4.66 7.12
C ILE A 179 -32.89 4.70 8.58
N GLU A 180 -34.20 4.68 8.80
CA GLU A 180 -34.77 4.54 10.14
C GLU A 180 -35.22 3.10 10.37
N ARG A 181 -34.77 2.50 11.47
CA ARG A 181 -35.17 1.16 11.88
C ARG A 181 -35.72 1.19 13.31
N PRO A 182 -36.63 0.28 13.69
CA PRO A 182 -37.00 0.12 15.09
C PRO A 182 -35.76 -0.28 15.92
N HIS A 183 -35.66 0.29 17.12
CA HIS A 183 -34.58 -0.01 18.06
C HIS A 183 -34.69 -1.48 18.47
N LYS A 184 -33.60 -2.24 18.35
CA LYS A 184 -33.56 -3.70 18.60
C LYS A 184 -33.92 -4.15 20.03
N VAL A 185 -34.17 -3.21 20.94
CA VAL A 185 -34.29 -3.48 22.39
C VAL A 185 -35.42 -2.65 23.01
N ILE A 186 -35.54 -1.38 22.61
CA ILE A 186 -36.54 -0.46 23.16
C ILE A 186 -37.74 -0.43 22.21
N ALA A 187 -38.84 -1.04 22.63
CA ALA A 187 -40.10 -1.01 21.87
C ALA A 187 -40.57 0.43 21.65
N GLY A 188 -41.06 0.72 20.44
CA GLY A 188 -41.58 2.05 20.07
C GLY A 188 -40.55 3.13 19.74
N LYS A 189 -39.23 2.87 19.90
CA LYS A 189 -38.17 3.80 19.54
C LYS A 189 -37.59 3.46 18.16
N THR A 190 -37.26 4.47 17.35
CA THR A 190 -36.50 4.30 16.10
C THR A 190 -35.04 4.71 16.27
N VAL A 191 -34.17 4.15 15.44
CA VAL A 191 -32.76 4.48 15.31
C VAL A 191 -32.45 4.84 13.86
N LYS A 192 -31.72 5.94 13.67
CA LYS A 192 -31.16 6.33 12.37
C LYS A 192 -29.83 5.59 12.17
N GLU A 193 -29.75 4.76 11.14
CA GLU A 193 -28.56 4.02 10.76
C GLU A 193 -28.04 4.55 9.42
N LYS A 194 -26.72 4.76 9.31
CA LYS A 194 -26.06 5.14 8.06
C LYS A 194 -25.63 3.87 7.32
N ILE A 195 -26.23 3.62 6.17
CA ILE A 195 -25.79 2.55 5.26
C ILE A 195 -24.88 3.17 4.21
N ILE A 196 -23.65 2.68 4.13
CA ILE A 196 -22.71 3.10 3.07
C ILE A 196 -23.23 2.53 1.74
N THR A 197 -23.56 3.42 0.80
CA THR A 197 -23.98 3.04 -0.56
C THR A 197 -22.77 2.86 -1.45
N GLU A 198 -21.80 3.78 -1.36
CA GLU A 198 -20.51 3.66 -2.03
C GLU A 198 -19.35 3.85 -1.04
N PRO A 199 -18.38 2.91 -0.98
CA PRO A 199 -17.23 3.05 -0.10
C PRO A 199 -16.23 4.09 -0.63
N SER A 200 -15.46 4.67 0.29
CA SER A 200 -14.36 5.56 -0.09
C SER A 200 -13.31 4.84 -0.92
N ARG A 201 -12.76 5.55 -1.91
CA ARG A 201 -11.66 5.08 -2.77
C ARG A 201 -10.56 6.13 -2.81
N VAL A 202 -9.32 5.69 -2.91
CA VAL A 202 -8.14 6.55 -3.03
C VAL A 202 -7.28 6.15 -4.22
N ILE A 203 -6.77 7.17 -4.91
CA ILE A 203 -5.66 7.07 -5.85
C ILE A 203 -4.48 7.81 -5.22
N CYS A 204 -3.31 7.17 -5.15
CA CYS A 204 -2.11 7.73 -4.55
C CYS A 204 -0.92 7.58 -5.50
N GLN A 205 -0.37 8.72 -5.94
CA GLN A 205 0.64 8.75 -6.98
C GLN A 205 1.85 9.58 -6.55
N VAL A 206 3.04 9.02 -6.69
CA VAL A 206 4.29 9.75 -6.59
C VAL A 206 4.41 10.61 -7.85
N ILE A 207 4.62 11.90 -7.66
CA ILE A 207 4.74 12.89 -8.73
C ILE A 207 6.14 13.49 -8.73
N ASP A 208 6.53 14.11 -9.84
CA ASP A 208 7.84 14.73 -9.97
C ASP A 208 7.89 16.13 -9.35
N ASP A 209 6.80 16.88 -9.47
CA ASP A 209 6.61 18.22 -8.93
C ASP A 209 5.15 18.45 -8.49
N THR A 210 4.91 19.58 -7.83
CA THR A 210 3.59 19.99 -7.31
C THR A 210 3.02 21.16 -8.10
N ASP A 211 3.41 21.29 -9.38
CA ASP A 211 2.99 22.41 -10.22
C ASP A 211 1.55 22.23 -10.68
N ALA A 212 0.87 23.35 -10.97
CA ALA A 212 -0.54 23.35 -11.35
C ALA A 212 -0.81 22.45 -12.56
N VAL A 213 0.05 22.48 -13.59
CA VAL A 213 -0.09 21.65 -14.79
C VAL A 213 -0.05 20.16 -14.44
N THR A 214 0.92 19.74 -13.63
CA THR A 214 1.10 18.35 -13.22
C THR A 214 -0.09 17.85 -12.42
N LEU A 215 -0.51 18.61 -11.39
CA LEU A 215 -1.62 18.23 -10.53
C LEU A 215 -2.95 18.18 -11.30
N GLN A 216 -3.24 19.21 -12.09
CA GLN A 216 -4.50 19.30 -12.83
C GLN A 216 -4.59 18.26 -13.95
N THR A 217 -3.48 17.90 -14.60
CA THR A 217 -3.45 16.81 -15.59
C THR A 217 -3.78 15.47 -14.96
N ILE A 218 -3.24 15.20 -13.76
CA ILE A 218 -3.54 13.95 -13.04
C ILE A 218 -5.00 13.95 -12.59
N LEU A 219 -5.52 15.08 -12.08
CA LEU A 219 -6.93 15.18 -11.66
C LEU A 219 -7.89 14.93 -12.82
N THR A 220 -7.69 15.63 -13.95
CA THR A 220 -8.53 15.46 -15.16
C THR A 220 -8.50 14.07 -15.76
N SER A 221 -7.41 13.33 -15.55
CA SER A 221 -7.32 11.93 -15.99
C SER A 221 -7.98 10.92 -15.05
N ASN A 222 -8.26 11.31 -13.79
CA ASN A 222 -8.70 10.39 -12.75
C ASN A 222 -10.04 10.78 -12.10
N VAL A 223 -10.60 11.96 -12.39
CA VAL A 223 -11.81 12.50 -11.76
C VAL A 223 -12.81 12.92 -12.84
N GLU A 224 -14.06 12.48 -12.71
CA GLU A 224 -15.17 12.82 -13.61
C GLU A 224 -15.50 14.33 -13.54
N PHE A 225 -15.77 14.96 -14.68
CA PHE A 225 -15.86 16.41 -14.86
C PHE A 225 -16.90 17.13 -13.98
N ASP A 226 -17.99 16.46 -13.61
CA ASP A 226 -19.08 17.00 -12.77
C ASP A 226 -18.84 16.85 -11.27
N SER A 227 -17.66 16.37 -10.87
CA SER A 227 -17.31 16.16 -9.47
C SER A 227 -17.08 17.46 -8.69
N THR A 228 -17.32 17.38 -7.39
CA THR A 228 -16.95 18.44 -6.44
C THR A 228 -15.57 18.14 -5.87
N ILE A 229 -14.61 19.02 -6.12
CA ILE A 229 -13.25 18.90 -5.59
C ILE A 229 -13.13 19.76 -4.33
N VAL A 230 -12.61 19.18 -3.26
CA VAL A 230 -12.30 19.83 -2.00
C VAL A 230 -10.79 19.77 -1.80
N SER A 231 -10.12 20.91 -1.79
CA SER A 231 -8.67 20.99 -1.56
C SER A 231 -8.32 22.05 -0.52
N ASP A 232 -7.06 22.07 -0.09
CA ASP A 232 -6.55 23.17 0.74
C ASP A 232 -6.36 24.46 -0.11
N ALA A 233 -5.94 25.55 0.52
CA ALA A 233 -5.72 26.81 -0.18
C ALA A 233 -4.37 26.86 -0.95
N TYR A 234 -3.80 25.72 -1.34
CA TYR A 234 -2.54 25.69 -2.09
C TYR A 234 -2.69 26.22 -3.51
N LYS A 235 -1.71 27.01 -3.96
CA LYS A 235 -1.79 27.81 -5.20
C LYS A 235 -1.94 26.95 -6.47
N SER A 236 -1.44 25.72 -6.45
CA SER A 236 -1.48 24.84 -7.63
C SER A 236 -2.89 24.35 -7.98
N TYR A 237 -3.84 24.46 -7.04
CA TYR A 237 -5.25 24.14 -7.28
C TYR A 237 -6.07 25.32 -7.84
N ILE A 238 -5.46 26.50 -7.99
CA ILE A 238 -6.12 27.65 -8.64
C ILE A 238 -6.42 27.29 -10.11
N GLY A 239 -7.66 27.55 -10.53
CA GLY A 239 -8.12 27.29 -11.90
C GLY A 239 -8.90 25.98 -12.07
N LEU A 240 -8.94 25.11 -11.04
CA LEU A 240 -9.82 23.92 -11.05
C LEU A 240 -11.31 24.29 -11.16
N GLU A 241 -11.69 25.46 -10.67
CA GLU A 241 -13.02 26.07 -10.84
C GLU A 241 -13.49 26.23 -12.30
N LEU A 242 -12.60 26.13 -13.29
CA LEU A 242 -12.99 26.13 -14.71
C LEU A 242 -13.56 24.78 -15.17
N THR A 243 -13.23 23.71 -14.47
CA THR A 243 -13.54 22.33 -14.86
C THR A 243 -14.46 21.64 -13.86
N TYR A 244 -14.34 21.97 -12.57
CA TYR A 244 -14.99 21.29 -11.46
C TYR A 244 -15.70 22.28 -10.53
N ASN A 245 -16.64 21.78 -9.72
CA ASN A 245 -17.11 22.51 -8.56
C ASN A 245 -16.03 22.50 -7.46
N HIS A 246 -15.18 23.52 -7.43
CA HIS A 246 -14.00 23.56 -6.56
C HIS A 246 -14.23 24.34 -5.26
N ILE A 247 -14.08 23.65 -4.13
CA ILE A 247 -14.23 24.19 -2.78
C ILE A 247 -12.85 24.19 -2.10
N ARG A 248 -12.44 25.37 -1.63
CA ARG A 248 -11.15 25.57 -0.96
C ARG A 248 -11.34 25.68 0.54
N VAL A 249 -10.65 24.83 1.30
CA VAL A 249 -10.64 24.82 2.77
C VAL A 249 -9.34 25.45 3.28
N LYS A 250 -9.44 26.47 4.15
CA LYS A 250 -8.26 27.19 4.68
C LYS A 250 -7.89 26.66 6.07
N HIS A 251 -6.63 26.24 6.25
CA HIS A 251 -6.15 25.61 7.48
C HIS A 251 -5.13 26.44 8.31
N THR A 252 -4.71 27.64 7.86
CA THR A 252 -3.70 28.48 8.55
C THR A 252 -4.28 29.53 9.52
N GLU A 253 -3.45 30.00 10.46
CA GLU A 253 -3.82 30.90 11.59
C GLU A 253 -4.50 32.23 11.21
N GLY A 254 -5.52 32.63 12.00
CA GLY A 254 -6.34 33.84 11.82
C GLY A 254 -7.78 33.68 12.35
N GLU A 255 -8.56 34.77 12.36
CA GLU A 255 -9.97 34.81 12.77
C GLU A 255 -10.91 34.08 11.77
N ASP A 256 -10.48 33.90 10.52
CA ASP A 256 -11.23 33.25 9.43
C ASP A 256 -10.86 31.77 9.20
N LYS A 257 -10.75 30.98 10.29
CA LYS A 257 -10.48 29.53 10.20
C LYS A 257 -11.76 28.74 9.92
N TYR A 258 -11.84 28.14 8.75
CA TYR A 258 -12.89 27.17 8.42
C TYR A 258 -12.26 25.80 8.22
N LYS A 259 -12.29 24.93 9.25
CA LYS A 259 -11.95 23.49 9.09
C LYS A 259 -12.92 22.76 8.16
N THR A 260 -14.07 23.38 7.94
CA THR A 260 -15.19 22.90 7.13
C THR A 260 -15.79 24.10 6.39
N VAL A 261 -16.07 23.97 5.10
CA VAL A 261 -16.87 24.93 4.35
C VAL A 261 -18.21 24.26 4.04
N GLY A 262 -19.27 24.64 4.76
CA GLY A 262 -20.50 23.86 4.78
C GLY A 262 -20.25 22.43 5.29
N GLU A 263 -20.64 21.43 4.50
CA GLU A 263 -20.39 20.01 4.80
C GLU A 263 -19.04 19.48 4.28
N HIS A 264 -18.26 20.32 3.59
CA HIS A 264 -17.02 19.93 2.93
C HIS A 264 -15.79 20.10 3.83
N HIS A 265 -14.88 19.12 3.79
CA HIS A 265 -13.67 19.04 4.60
C HIS A 265 -12.61 18.17 3.91
N THR A 266 -11.37 18.15 4.44
CA THR A 266 -10.24 17.33 3.97
C THR A 266 -9.85 16.20 4.95
N ASN A 267 -10.70 15.91 5.93
CA ASN A 267 -10.40 14.95 7.00
C ASN A 267 -10.15 13.52 6.48
N THR A 268 -10.79 13.13 5.37
CA THR A 268 -10.70 11.76 4.85
C THR A 268 -9.30 11.51 4.30
N ILE A 269 -8.79 12.44 3.49
CA ILE A 269 -7.45 12.38 2.93
C ILE A 269 -6.37 12.56 4.00
N GLU A 270 -6.60 13.42 5.01
CA GLU A 270 -5.70 13.52 6.18
C GLU A 270 -5.58 12.19 6.94
N GLY A 271 -6.69 11.46 7.08
CA GLY A 271 -6.72 10.11 7.66
C GLY A 271 -5.90 9.09 6.84
N PHE A 272 -5.99 9.17 5.51
CA PHE A 272 -5.16 8.37 4.60
C PHE A 272 -3.67 8.69 4.78
N TRP A 273 -3.29 9.97 4.81
CA TRP A 273 -1.90 10.38 5.04
C TRP A 273 -1.36 9.97 6.40
N THR A 274 -2.20 10.04 7.43
CA THR A 274 -1.85 9.55 8.76
C THR A 274 -1.50 8.06 8.72
N SER A 275 -2.26 7.26 7.97
CA SER A 275 -1.98 5.83 7.81
C SER A 275 -0.66 5.60 7.05
N LEU A 276 -0.42 6.33 5.96
CA LEU A 276 0.85 6.24 5.20
C LEU A 276 2.04 6.61 6.09
N LYS A 277 1.99 7.75 6.79
CA LYS A 277 3.07 8.23 7.69
C LYS A 277 3.32 7.26 8.84
N ARG A 278 2.27 6.67 9.44
CA ARG A 278 2.42 5.64 10.48
C ARG A 278 3.07 4.36 9.95
N SER A 279 2.75 3.93 8.73
CA SER A 279 3.42 2.79 8.09
C SER A 279 4.91 3.06 7.83
N TYR A 280 5.24 4.28 7.39
CA TYR A 280 6.60 4.73 7.19
C TYR A 280 7.38 4.72 8.51
N ILE A 281 6.83 5.31 9.58
CA ILE A 281 7.52 5.43 10.87
C ILE A 281 7.65 4.09 11.59
N GLY A 282 6.60 3.26 11.58
CA GLY A 282 6.51 2.09 12.46
C GLY A 282 6.85 0.74 11.83
N ILE A 283 6.76 0.59 10.50
CA ILE A 283 6.93 -0.72 9.85
C ILE A 283 8.09 -0.71 8.88
N TYR A 284 8.16 0.31 8.02
CA TYR A 284 9.13 0.34 6.94
C TYR A 284 10.41 1.08 7.32
N HIS A 285 10.31 2.12 8.16
CA HIS A 285 11.35 3.08 8.58
C HIS A 285 12.02 3.86 7.44
N TYR A 286 12.09 3.27 6.24
CA TYR A 286 12.66 3.82 5.04
C TYR A 286 11.91 3.32 3.81
N MET A 287 11.44 4.25 2.98
CA MET A 287 10.92 3.99 1.63
C MET A 287 11.82 4.72 0.65
N SER A 288 12.60 3.98 -0.14
CA SER A 288 13.45 4.62 -1.15
C SER A 288 12.58 5.29 -2.23
N PRO A 289 12.98 6.45 -2.78
CA PRO A 289 12.26 7.10 -3.88
C PRO A 289 11.97 6.15 -5.05
N LYS A 290 12.93 5.28 -5.38
CA LYS A 290 12.81 4.26 -6.43
C LYS A 290 11.65 3.28 -6.21
N HIS A 291 11.26 3.04 -4.97
CA HIS A 291 10.23 2.06 -4.62
C HIS A 291 8.98 2.71 -4.02
N LEU A 292 8.96 4.03 -3.87
CA LEU A 292 7.90 4.73 -3.15
C LEU A 292 6.51 4.47 -3.75
N GLN A 293 6.38 4.48 -5.09
CA GLN A 293 5.10 4.20 -5.74
C GLN A 293 4.53 2.84 -5.35
N ARG A 294 5.37 1.81 -5.21
CA ARG A 294 4.93 0.46 -4.78
C ARG A 294 4.35 0.45 -3.36
N TYR A 295 4.84 1.34 -2.49
CA TYR A 295 4.26 1.50 -1.16
C TYR A 295 2.95 2.29 -1.22
N CYS A 296 2.86 3.31 -2.08
CA CYS A 296 1.60 4.03 -2.33
C CYS A 296 0.52 3.10 -2.90
N ASP A 297 0.88 2.22 -3.84
CA ASP A 297 -0.03 1.23 -4.44
C ASP A 297 -0.54 0.23 -3.37
N GLU A 298 0.35 -0.26 -2.50
CA GLU A 298 -0.02 -1.13 -1.39
C GLU A 298 -0.98 -0.45 -0.41
N MET A 299 -0.71 0.81 -0.06
CA MET A 299 -1.57 1.59 0.84
C MET A 299 -2.94 1.87 0.21
N SER A 300 -2.97 2.22 -1.08
CA SER A 300 -4.21 2.47 -1.82
C SER A 300 -5.04 1.21 -1.93
N PHE A 301 -4.42 0.06 -2.27
CA PHE A 301 -5.09 -1.23 -2.30
C PHE A 301 -5.74 -1.57 -0.95
N ARG A 302 -5.03 -1.38 0.17
CA ARG A 302 -5.58 -1.63 1.51
C ARG A 302 -6.72 -0.69 1.87
N TYR A 303 -6.60 0.59 1.52
CA TYR A 303 -7.66 1.58 1.77
C TYR A 303 -8.93 1.21 0.98
N ASN A 304 -8.77 0.92 -0.32
CA ASN A 304 -9.87 0.60 -1.24
C ASN A 304 -10.56 -0.73 -0.94
N THR A 305 -9.94 -1.58 -0.11
CA THR A 305 -10.45 -2.90 0.27
C THR A 305 -10.72 -3.01 1.77
N VAL A 306 -10.79 -1.90 2.51
CA VAL A 306 -10.93 -1.91 3.98
C VAL A 306 -12.22 -2.57 4.46
N ASN A 307 -13.28 -2.51 3.65
CA ASN A 307 -14.59 -3.12 3.93
C ASN A 307 -14.71 -4.55 3.39
N SER A 308 -13.64 -5.10 2.79
CA SER A 308 -13.61 -6.46 2.25
C SER A 308 -13.09 -7.47 3.26
N THR A 309 -13.49 -8.73 3.10
CA THR A 309 -12.92 -9.84 3.88
C THR A 309 -11.46 -10.12 3.49
N ASP A 310 -10.69 -10.73 4.40
CA ASP A 310 -9.30 -11.11 4.11
C ASP A 310 -9.19 -12.09 2.95
N CYS A 311 -10.15 -13.01 2.83
CA CYS A 311 -10.27 -13.91 1.68
C CYS A 311 -10.41 -13.10 0.39
N PHE A 312 -11.39 -12.20 0.32
CA PHE A 312 -11.62 -11.40 -0.89
C PHE A 312 -10.39 -10.57 -1.28
N ARG A 313 -9.69 -9.98 -0.31
CA ARG A 313 -8.45 -9.24 -0.57
C ARG A 313 -7.35 -10.13 -1.14
N PHE A 314 -7.20 -11.34 -0.60
CA PHE A 314 -6.28 -12.32 -1.14
C PHE A 314 -6.64 -12.71 -2.57
N GLU A 315 -7.91 -13.05 -2.84
CA GLU A 315 -8.37 -13.47 -4.16
C GLU A 315 -8.15 -12.37 -5.21
N GLN A 316 -8.50 -11.13 -4.86
CA GLN A 316 -8.26 -9.95 -5.70
C GLN A 316 -6.76 -9.74 -5.96
N ALA A 317 -5.91 -9.95 -4.95
CA ALA A 317 -4.46 -9.84 -5.12
C ALA A 317 -3.94 -10.94 -6.05
N VAL A 318 -4.34 -12.21 -5.87
CA VAL A 318 -3.93 -13.32 -6.76
C VAL A 318 -4.35 -13.06 -8.21
N GLY A 319 -5.56 -12.54 -8.44
CA GLY A 319 -6.03 -12.23 -9.79
C GLY A 319 -5.21 -11.15 -10.52
N ARG A 320 -4.44 -10.35 -9.79
CA ARG A 320 -3.56 -9.33 -10.37
C ARG A 320 -2.15 -9.85 -10.71
N ALA A 321 -1.83 -11.10 -10.39
CA ALA A 321 -0.47 -11.67 -10.47
C ALA A 321 0.15 -11.68 -11.88
N GLU A 322 -0.67 -11.67 -12.93
CA GLU A 322 -0.19 -11.64 -14.32
C GLU A 322 0.51 -10.32 -14.67
N ASN A 323 1.55 -10.39 -15.52
CA ASN A 323 2.28 -9.23 -16.04
C ASN A 323 2.91 -8.30 -14.97
N ALA A 324 3.03 -8.76 -13.72
CA ALA A 324 3.64 -8.03 -12.61
C ALA A 324 5.04 -8.55 -12.22
N ARG A 325 5.72 -9.24 -13.15
CA ARG A 325 7.03 -9.83 -12.87
C ARG A 325 8.11 -8.76 -12.76
N ILE A 326 8.78 -8.71 -11.62
CA ILE A 326 10.03 -7.96 -11.43
C ILE A 326 11.17 -8.91 -11.08
N THR A 327 12.33 -8.67 -11.69
CA THR A 327 13.58 -9.36 -11.38
C THR A 327 14.34 -8.67 -10.24
N TYR A 328 15.16 -9.44 -9.50
CA TYR A 328 15.99 -8.87 -8.45
C TYR A 328 16.90 -7.75 -8.96
N LYS A 329 17.45 -7.91 -10.18
CA LYS A 329 18.29 -6.91 -10.85
C LYS A 329 17.55 -5.58 -11.04
N GLN A 330 16.29 -5.61 -11.49
CA GLN A 330 15.48 -4.39 -11.63
C GLN A 330 15.23 -3.70 -10.28
N LEU A 331 15.03 -4.46 -9.20
CA LEU A 331 14.82 -3.90 -7.87
C LEU A 331 16.06 -3.19 -7.33
N ILE A 332 17.25 -3.79 -7.45
CA ILE A 332 18.49 -3.16 -6.98
C ILE A 332 18.99 -2.07 -7.94
N GLY A 333 18.68 -2.17 -9.24
CA GLY A 333 19.13 -1.24 -10.29
C GLY A 333 20.34 -1.78 -11.03
N ASP A 334 20.63 -1.24 -12.23
CA ASP A 334 21.88 -1.53 -12.92
C ASP A 334 23.03 -0.95 -12.10
N GLY A 335 23.72 -1.82 -11.36
CA GLY A 335 24.97 -1.46 -10.71
C GLY A 335 25.98 -1.02 -11.78
N LYS A 336 26.18 0.29 -11.93
CA LYS A 336 27.46 0.77 -12.47
C LYS A 336 28.55 0.20 -11.56
N LYS A 337 29.44 -0.61 -12.12
CA LYS A 337 30.72 -0.96 -11.48
C LYS A 337 31.46 0.35 -11.21
N GLY A 338 31.31 0.88 -10.00
CA GLY A 338 31.92 2.12 -9.54
C GLY A 338 31.62 2.28 -8.05
N ARG A 339 32.61 1.93 -7.23
CA ARG A 339 32.66 1.91 -5.75
C ARG A 339 31.83 0.85 -5.02
N LYS A 340 32.57 0.01 -4.27
CA LYS A 340 32.09 -0.88 -3.21
C LYS A 340 31.40 -0.05 -2.10
N GLU A 341 30.13 0.32 -2.23
CA GLU A 341 29.43 1.00 -1.11
C GLU A 341 27.96 0.57 -0.87
N ASP A 342 27.32 -0.18 -1.77
CA ASP A 342 25.88 -0.49 -1.62
C ASP A 342 25.55 -1.94 -1.21
N SER A 343 26.53 -2.79 -0.92
CA SER A 343 26.29 -4.07 -0.22
C SER A 343 26.27 -3.93 1.31
N THR A 344 26.71 -2.78 1.82
CA THR A 344 26.79 -2.48 3.25
C THR A 344 25.50 -1.90 3.82
N LEU A 345 24.53 -1.40 3.03
CA LEU A 345 23.29 -0.82 3.58
C LEU A 345 22.30 -1.86 4.15
N ALA A 346 22.38 -3.12 3.70
CA ALA A 346 21.69 -4.22 4.36
C ALA A 346 22.38 -4.65 5.67
N GLY A 347 23.70 -4.52 5.75
CA GLY A 347 24.52 -4.84 6.92
C GLY A 347 24.73 -3.70 7.92
N SER A 348 24.56 -2.44 7.52
CA SER A 348 24.70 -1.27 8.40
C SER A 348 23.46 -1.09 9.28
N ASN A 349 22.31 -1.59 8.81
CA ASN A 349 21.14 -1.81 9.66
C ASN A 349 21.35 -2.92 10.70
N PHE A 350 22.33 -3.82 10.50
CA PHE A 350 22.68 -4.88 11.45
C PHE A 350 23.41 -4.32 12.68
N ARG A 351 24.44 -3.48 12.48
CA ARG A 351 25.18 -2.84 13.61
C ARG A 351 24.41 -1.73 14.31
N ARG A 352 23.51 -1.01 13.62
CA ARG A 352 22.71 0.06 14.24
C ARG A 352 21.60 -0.49 15.16
N GLN A 353 21.21 -1.76 15.01
CA GLN A 353 20.18 -2.41 15.83
C GLN A 353 20.74 -3.05 17.11
N GLU A 354 22.02 -3.44 17.14
CA GLU A 354 22.67 -3.88 18.39
C GLU A 354 22.89 -2.69 19.33
N ASN A 355 23.34 -1.54 18.82
CA ASN A 355 23.55 -0.34 19.66
C ASN A 355 22.26 0.23 20.26
N ILE A 356 21.10 0.08 19.58
CA ILE A 356 19.80 0.51 20.14
C ILE A 356 19.33 -0.42 21.27
N LYS A 357 19.71 -1.71 21.26
CA LYS A 357 19.42 -2.62 22.39
C LYS A 357 20.27 -2.29 23.62
N GLU A 358 21.49 -1.80 23.45
CA GLU A 358 22.34 -1.34 24.55
C GLU A 358 21.86 0.00 25.13
N GLU A 359 21.43 0.96 24.30
CA GLU A 359 20.84 2.23 24.77
C GLU A 359 19.50 2.04 25.50
N ILE A 360 18.62 1.15 25.03
CA ILE A 360 17.33 0.86 25.68
C ILE A 360 17.51 0.12 27.01
N ASN A 361 18.52 -0.73 27.16
CA ASN A 361 18.81 -1.36 28.45
C ASN A 361 19.38 -0.35 29.46
N HIS A 362 20.15 0.64 29.03
CA HIS A 362 20.73 1.64 29.92
C HIS A 362 19.72 2.69 30.41
N GLU A 363 18.65 2.96 29.65
CA GLU A 363 17.53 3.82 30.08
C GLU A 363 16.54 3.10 30.99
N ARG A 364 16.35 1.78 30.82
CA ARG A 364 15.44 0.98 31.67
C ARG A 364 15.92 0.85 33.12
N PHE A 365 17.23 0.84 33.36
CA PHE A 365 17.81 0.83 34.71
C PHE A 365 17.80 2.21 35.41
N ARG A 366 17.63 3.32 34.67
CA ARG A 366 17.46 4.66 35.29
C ARG A 366 16.01 4.95 35.68
N GLY A 367 15.03 4.45 34.91
CA GLY A 367 13.60 4.67 35.19
C GLY A 367 13.07 3.92 36.43
N GLU A 368 13.63 2.76 36.78
CA GLU A 368 13.18 2.00 37.96
C GLU A 368 13.66 2.58 39.31
N ALA A 369 14.73 3.40 39.31
CA ALA A 369 15.21 4.10 40.50
C ALA A 369 14.37 5.35 40.84
N GLU A 370 13.85 6.04 39.82
CA GLU A 370 12.99 7.23 40.03
C GLU A 370 11.55 6.88 40.40
N PHE A 371 11.05 5.71 40.01
CA PHE A 371 9.68 5.29 40.30
C PHE A 371 9.48 4.77 41.75
N ARG A 372 10.54 4.31 42.41
CA ARG A 372 10.48 3.85 43.82
C ARG A 372 10.58 4.98 44.85
N GLY A 373 10.97 6.19 44.46
CA GLY A 373 11.08 7.35 45.35
C GLY A 373 9.77 8.13 45.56
N ASN A 374 8.73 7.88 44.76
CA ASN A 374 7.51 8.71 44.71
C ASN A 374 6.23 8.03 45.24
N ILE A 375 6.32 6.86 45.88
CA ILE A 375 5.16 6.12 46.42
C ILE A 375 5.19 6.05 47.96
N SER A 376 5.68 7.10 48.64
CA SER A 376 5.69 7.17 50.11
C SER A 376 5.13 8.48 50.69
N GLY A 377 4.15 9.10 50.03
CA GLY A 377 3.56 10.33 50.56
C GLY A 377 2.14 10.58 50.08
N LYS A 378 1.22 10.54 51.05
CA LYS A 378 -0.16 11.09 51.05
C LYS A 378 -1.28 10.15 50.63
N SER A 379 -1.68 9.33 51.59
CA SER A 379 -3.09 9.05 51.88
C SER A 379 -3.74 10.30 52.49
N GLU A 380 -4.86 10.76 51.92
CA GLU A 380 -6.01 11.33 52.66
C GLU A 380 -7.11 11.73 51.65
N PHE A 381 -8.32 11.26 51.96
CA PHE A 381 -9.64 11.39 51.31
C PHE A 381 -9.98 10.44 50.15
#